data_AF-A0A661H8M7-F1
#
_entry.id   AF-A0A661H8M7-F1
#
_cell.length_a   1.000
_cell.length_b   1.000
_cell.length_c   1.000
_cell.angle_alpha   90.00
_cell.angle_beta   90.00
_cell.angle_gamma   90.00
#
_symmetry.space_group_name_H-M   'P 1'
#
loop_
_entity.id
_entity.type
_entity.pdbx_description
1 polymer ?
#
loop_
_entity_poly.entity_id
_entity_poly.type
_entity_poly.pdbx_seq_one_letter_code
_entity_poly.pdbx_strand_id
1 'polypeptide(L)' 'FATEAPFLQQLGMETIVMGPGSIDRAHQPDEYLELDQIQPCIALLQQCIRHYCV' A
#
# COMPACT_ATOMS: atom_id res chain seq x y z
N PHE A 1 9.21 -11.03 5.19
CA PHE A 1 9.69 -10.59 3.86
C PHE A 1 8.87 -11.27 2.79
N ALA A 2 7.72 -10.69 2.44
CA ALA A 2 6.95 -10.95 1.22
C ALA A 2 5.63 -10.18 1.36
N THR A 3 5.01 -9.88 0.24
CA THR A 3 3.59 -9.52 0.16
C THR A 3 2.88 -10.61 -0.64
N GLU A 4 1.58 -10.47 -0.78
CA GLU A 4 0.72 -11.36 -1.52
C GLU A 4 0.78 -11.13 -3.04
N ALA A 5 1.49 -10.07 -3.48
CA ALA A 5 1.59 -9.68 -4.88
C ALA A 5 2.04 -10.82 -5.83
N PRO A 6 3.07 -11.64 -5.51
CA PRO A 6 3.46 -12.74 -6.39
C PRO A 6 2.36 -13.77 -6.61
N PHE A 7 1.50 -14.03 -5.61
CA PHE A 7 0.39 -14.97 -5.75
C PHE A 7 -0.72 -14.39 -6.62
N LEU A 8 -1.01 -13.08 -6.48
CA LEU A 8 -1.98 -12.38 -7.33
C LEU A 8 -1.49 -12.30 -8.80
N GLN A 9 -0.19 -12.10 -9.01
CA GLN A 9 0.42 -12.17 -10.34
C GLN A 9 0.27 -13.56 -10.98
N GLN A 10 0.43 -14.63 -10.21
CA GLN A 10 0.21 -16.00 -10.68
C GLN A 10 -1.25 -16.26 -11.09
N LEU A 11 -2.21 -15.51 -10.55
CA LEU A 11 -3.61 -15.53 -10.96
C LEU A 11 -3.91 -14.66 -12.20
N GLY A 12 -2.87 -14.04 -12.80
CA GLY A 12 -2.98 -13.22 -14.00
C GLY A 12 -3.29 -11.74 -13.75
N MET A 13 -3.14 -11.25 -12.51
CA MET A 13 -3.38 -9.85 -12.18
C MET A 13 -2.11 -8.99 -12.36
N GLU A 14 -2.28 -7.76 -12.83
CA GLU A 14 -1.25 -6.72 -12.69
C GLU A 14 -1.27 -6.18 -11.26
N THR A 15 -0.13 -6.16 -10.57
CA THR A 15 -0.07 -5.87 -9.14
C THR A 15 0.92 -4.76 -8.81
N ILE A 16 0.51 -3.85 -7.93
CA ILE A 16 1.38 -2.87 -7.27
C ILE A 16 1.28 -3.09 -5.76
N VAL A 17 2.43 -3.02 -5.08
CA VAL A 17 2.48 -2.91 -3.61
C VAL A 17 2.76 -1.46 -3.28
N MET A 18 1.83 -0.81 -2.57
CA MET A 18 1.96 0.58 -2.17
C MET A 18 1.18 0.86 -0.89
N GLY A 19 1.64 1.86 -0.13
CA GLY A 19 1.05 2.30 1.12
C GLY A 19 1.83 3.48 1.68
N PRO A 20 1.37 4.09 2.79
CA PRO A 20 2.08 5.16 3.45
C PRO A 20 3.23 4.59 4.29
N GLY A 21 4.15 5.45 4.72
CA GLY A 21 5.34 5.06 5.48
C GLY A 21 6.61 4.96 4.63
N SER A 22 7.64 4.35 5.21
CA SER A 22 8.91 4.09 4.53
C SER A 22 9.36 2.65 4.78
N ILE A 23 9.81 1.99 3.71
CA ILE A 23 10.34 0.63 3.80
C ILE A 23 11.61 0.56 4.66
N ASP A 24 12.38 1.66 4.72
CA ASP A 24 13.59 1.75 5.54
C ASP A 24 13.29 1.66 7.04
N ARG A 25 12.03 1.91 7.44
CA ARG A 25 11.54 1.85 8.82
C ARG A 25 10.82 0.54 9.15
N ALA A 26 10.38 -0.21 8.15
CA ALA A 26 9.61 -1.44 8.36
C ALA A 26 10.44 -2.50 9.11
N HIS A 27 9.81 -3.19 10.07
CA HIS A 27 10.46 -4.20 10.92
C HIS A 27 11.67 -3.71 11.72
N GLN A 28 11.78 -2.40 11.96
CA GLN A 28 12.77 -1.85 12.88
C GLN A 28 12.16 -1.64 14.27
N PRO A 29 12.96 -1.56 15.35
CA PRO A 29 12.47 -1.08 16.63
C PRO A 29 11.79 0.29 16.49
N ASP A 30 10.76 0.51 17.31
CA ASP A 30 9.97 1.75 17.31
C ASP A 30 9.33 2.08 15.94
N GLU A 31 8.95 1.06 15.16
CA GLU A 31 8.22 1.25 13.90
C GLU A 31 6.96 2.12 14.08
N TYR A 32 6.83 3.16 13.25
CA TYR A 32 5.73 4.11 13.32
C TYR A 32 5.39 4.70 11.96
N LEU A 33 4.19 5.27 11.86
CA LEU A 33 3.71 6.01 10.71
C LEU A 33 3.48 7.47 11.08
N GLU A 34 3.93 8.41 10.24
CA GLU A 34 3.63 9.82 10.44
C GLU A 34 2.13 10.08 10.23
N LEU A 35 1.51 10.84 11.13
CA LEU A 35 0.07 11.11 11.07
C LEU A 35 -0.32 11.88 9.80
N ASP A 36 0.57 12.71 9.27
CA ASP A 36 0.34 13.49 8.06
C ASP A 36 0.29 12.63 6.78
N GLN A 37 0.79 11.39 6.81
CA GLN A 37 0.73 10.45 5.69
C GLN A 37 -0.59 9.67 5.61
N ILE A 38 -1.40 9.70 6.68
CA ILE A 38 -2.66 8.94 6.75
C ILE A 38 -3.70 9.49 5.76
N GLN A 39 -4.02 10.78 5.86
CA GLN A 39 -5.06 11.39 5.02
C GLN A 39 -4.73 11.37 3.51
N PRO A 40 -3.49 11.67 3.07
CA PRO A 40 -3.10 11.53 1.67
C PRO A 40 -3.27 10.10 1.13
N CYS A 41 -2.89 9.08 1.92
CA CYS A 41 -3.05 7.69 1.50
C CYS A 41 -4.53 7.31 1.36
N ILE A 42 -5.38 7.71 2.32
CA ILE A 42 -6.82 7.47 2.24
C ILE A 42 -7.39 8.11 0.98
N ALA A 43 -7.02 9.37 0.71
CA ALA A 43 -7.49 10.09 -0.48
C ALA A 43 -7.10 9.37 -1.78
N LEU A 44 -5.86 8.88 -1.87
CA LEU A 44 -5.36 8.12 -3.02
C LEU A 44 -6.13 6.81 -3.22
N LEU A 45 -6.31 6.01 -2.16
CA LEU A 45 -7.07 4.77 -2.23
C LEU A 45 -8.53 5.01 -2.66
N GLN A 46 -9.16 6.05 -2.11
CA GLN A 46 -10.51 6.44 -2.51
C GLN A 46 -10.58 6.86 -3.99
N GLN A 47 -9.56 7.56 -4.51
CA GLN A 47 -9.50 7.92 -5.93
C GLN A 47 -9.37 6.67 -6.81
N CYS A 48 -8.50 5.72 -6.46
CA CYS A 48 -8.35 4.47 -7.20
C CYS A 48 -9.66 3.67 -7.22
N ILE A 49 -10.30 3.48 -6.06
CA ILE A 49 -11.56 2.74 -5.96
C ILE A 49 -12.65 3.41 -6.80
N ARG A 50 -12.78 4.73 -6.70
CA ARG A 50 -13.77 5.49 -7.51
C ARG A 50 -13.49 5.43 -9.00
N HIS A 51 -12.23 5.30 -9.43
CA HIS A 51 -11.89 5.28 -10.84
C HIS A 51 -12.05 3.90 -11.48
N TYR A 52 -11.75 2.83 -10.73
CA TYR A 52 -11.70 1.47 -11.27
C TYR A 52 -12.90 0.59 -10.90
N CYS A 53 -13.65 0.92 -9.85
CA CYS A 53 -14.68 0.02 -9.30
C CYS A 53 -16.10 0.60 -9.28
N VAL A 54 -16.25 1.93 -9.31
CA VAL A 54 -17.54 2.64 -9.27
C VAL A 54 -17.72 3.39 -10.57
#